data_AF-A0A955MCY1-F1
#
_entry.id   AF-A0A955MCY1-F1
#
_cell.length_a   1.000
_cell.length_b   1.000
_cell.length_c   1.000
_cell.angle_alpha   90.00
_cell.angle_beta   90.00
_cell.angle_gamma   90.00
#
_symmetry.space_group_name_H-M   'P 1'
#
loop_
_entity.id
_entity.type
_entity.pdbx_description
1 polymer ?
#
loop_
_entity_poly.entity_id
_entity_poly.type
_entity_poly.pdbx_seq_one_letter_code
_entity_poly.pdbx_strand_id
1 'polypeptide(L)'
;MRVAVLSDAHANLPALEAVLKDVEEQGIEEIWYLGDFVGYGPYPQKVVDRLKSTANVSIVGNYDLNVLKFPGKKTRWKKTKDPSKYFSFNWTDRQWLSRSKKYMKELSSTMRVEKEGQRFLLVHGSPDKIDEPLKKDTPRKRFAELAKTADADVVLCGHTHEFFDKSINRVRFINPGSVGRPFDSDPRASYAILEAKNGQLTVYNKRLDYNVNKVLRKMKKEKFPKDIIQSIKEGKSLDDVKQQSAGADEKTVIAEVLKLARSCDYEQKHSHQVTKLALKLFDQLKDLHKLDSRRRILLQSASLLHDIGWIKGRVRHHKTSRDIILKSFSLPLTKEEKLIVAMVARYHRRALPKDSHKYYGELSSRKKEEINKLAGMLRLADGLDRSHVNAVKNLKCLVKTKKIILEISSNGFSDWDQESALKKSDLFQYTFKRNVHITVRKINEKK
;
A
#
# COMPACT_ATOMS: atom_id res chain seq x y z
N MET A 1 17.60 39.08 -1.03
CA MET A 1 16.24 38.45 -1.03
C MET A 1 15.95 37.68 0.25
N ARG A 2 14.67 37.60 0.64
CA ARG A 2 14.17 36.60 1.59
C ARG A 2 12.78 36.11 1.15
N VAL A 3 12.64 34.81 0.87
CA VAL A 3 11.43 34.21 0.27
C VAL A 3 11.02 32.97 1.05
N ALA A 4 9.73 32.82 1.32
CA ALA A 4 9.16 31.59 1.87
C ALA A 4 8.73 30.65 0.73
N VAL A 5 9.28 29.44 0.72
CA VAL A 5 8.93 28.38 -0.24
C VAL A 5 8.09 27.33 0.46
N LEU A 6 6.86 27.17 -0.02
CA LEU A 6 5.85 26.28 0.53
C LEU A 6 5.44 25.24 -0.52
N SER A 7 5.02 24.06 -0.07
CA SER A 7 4.46 23.02 -0.94
C SER A 7 3.47 22.15 -0.18
N ASP A 8 2.62 21.43 -0.90
CA ASP A 8 1.90 20.27 -0.38
C ASP A 8 1.04 20.60 0.87
N ALA A 9 0.22 21.65 0.79
CA ALA A 9 -0.75 22.00 1.82
C ALA A 9 -1.88 20.97 1.94
N HIS A 10 -2.21 20.24 0.86
CA HIS A 10 -3.18 19.13 0.86
C HIS A 10 -4.44 19.43 1.69
N ALA A 11 -5.11 20.55 1.38
CA ALA A 11 -6.34 20.99 2.03
C ALA A 11 -6.29 21.04 3.58
N ASN A 12 -5.10 21.18 4.17
CA ASN A 12 -4.87 21.27 5.60
C ASN A 12 -4.73 22.74 6.02
N LEU A 13 -5.87 23.42 6.09
CA LEU A 13 -5.92 24.86 6.41
C LEU A 13 -5.24 25.21 7.76
N PRO A 14 -5.46 24.49 8.89
CA PRO A 14 -4.77 24.83 10.14
C PRO A 14 -3.24 24.79 10.06
N ALA A 15 -2.67 23.88 9.26
CA ALA A 15 -1.22 23.86 9.03
C ALA A 15 -0.78 25.03 8.15
N LEU A 16 -1.53 25.32 7.07
CA LEU A 16 -1.25 26.49 6.22
C LEU A 16 -1.30 27.81 6.99
N GLU A 17 -2.32 28.04 7.82
CA GLU A 17 -2.42 29.27 8.60
C GLU A 17 -1.28 29.41 9.61
N ALA A 18 -0.80 28.30 10.20
CA ALA A 18 0.37 28.33 11.08
C ALA A 18 1.64 28.76 10.32
N VAL A 19 1.84 28.24 9.10
CA VAL A 19 2.96 28.65 8.24
C VAL A 19 2.84 30.10 7.81
N LEU A 20 1.68 30.53 7.32
CA LEU A 20 1.49 31.92 6.86
C LEU A 20 1.70 32.92 8.00
N LYS A 21 1.25 32.57 9.22
CA LYS A 21 1.51 33.38 10.41
C LYS A 21 3.00 33.48 10.74
N ASP A 22 3.74 32.36 10.73
CA ASP A 22 5.20 32.40 10.97
C ASP A 22 5.92 33.16 9.85
N VAL A 23 5.50 33.06 8.59
CA VAL A 23 6.05 33.85 7.47
C VAL A 23 5.87 35.35 7.70
N GLU A 24 4.69 35.77 8.15
CA GLU A 24 4.38 37.16 8.50
C GLU A 24 5.20 37.64 9.72
N GLU A 25 5.28 36.85 10.78
CA GLU A 25 6.09 37.16 11.99
C GLU A 25 7.59 37.24 11.68
N GLN A 26 8.05 36.52 10.67
CA GLN A 26 9.43 36.60 10.18
C GLN A 26 9.66 37.85 9.29
N GLY A 27 8.63 38.62 8.93
CA GLY A 27 8.75 39.77 8.03
C GLY A 27 9.11 39.36 6.59
N ILE A 28 8.67 38.19 6.14
CA ILE A 28 8.91 37.71 4.77
C ILE A 28 7.75 38.17 3.88
N GLU A 29 8.06 39.01 2.88
CA GLU A 29 7.05 39.63 2.02
C GLU A 29 6.66 38.77 0.80
N GLU A 30 7.44 37.72 0.49
CA GLU A 30 7.25 36.92 -0.71
C GLU A 30 7.11 35.43 -0.42
N ILE A 31 6.05 34.84 -0.97
CA ILE A 31 5.71 33.42 -0.86
C ILE A 31 5.65 32.78 -2.25
N TRP A 32 6.42 31.70 -2.43
CA TRP A 32 6.39 30.85 -3.60
C TRP A 32 5.79 29.48 -3.25
N TYR A 33 4.73 29.08 -3.95
CA TYR A 33 3.99 27.86 -3.67
C TYR A 33 4.13 26.81 -4.78
N LEU A 34 4.61 25.62 -4.45
CA LEU A 34 5.02 24.56 -5.39
C LEU A 34 3.90 23.55 -5.74
N GLY A 35 2.65 23.87 -5.43
CA GLY A 35 1.49 23.07 -5.82
C GLY A 35 1.02 22.08 -4.75
N ASP A 36 0.03 21.26 -5.14
CA ASP A 36 -0.74 20.37 -4.28
C ASP A 36 -1.47 21.13 -3.16
N PHE A 37 -2.33 22.06 -3.60
CA PHE A 37 -3.22 22.83 -2.75
C PHE A 37 -4.26 21.94 -2.08
N VAL A 38 -4.78 20.96 -2.81
CA VAL A 38 -5.95 20.19 -2.41
C VAL A 38 -5.68 18.69 -2.34
N GLY A 39 -6.59 17.95 -1.69
CA GLY A 39 -6.45 16.52 -1.46
C GLY A 39 -6.16 16.20 0.00
N TYR A 40 -6.53 15.02 0.47
CA TYR A 40 -6.34 14.44 1.80
C TYR A 40 -6.87 15.23 3.03
N GLY A 41 -6.79 16.55 3.07
CA GLY A 41 -7.35 17.41 4.11
C GLY A 41 -8.80 17.85 3.85
N PRO A 42 -9.51 18.35 4.88
CA PRO A 42 -10.93 18.64 4.80
C PRO A 42 -11.27 20.06 4.30
N TYR A 43 -10.30 20.93 4.02
CA TYR A 43 -10.52 22.36 3.72
C TYR A 43 -10.05 22.81 2.32
N PRO A 44 -10.43 22.13 1.22
CA PRO A 44 -9.87 22.40 -0.09
C PRO A 44 -10.15 23.83 -0.59
N GLN A 45 -11.39 24.30 -0.46
CA GLN A 45 -11.76 25.65 -0.91
C GLN A 45 -11.00 26.75 -0.16
N LYS A 46 -10.89 26.62 1.16
CA LYS A 46 -10.24 27.62 2.01
C LYS A 46 -8.73 27.70 1.75
N VAL A 47 -8.09 26.56 1.51
CA VAL A 47 -6.66 26.53 1.17
C VAL A 47 -6.40 27.21 -0.18
N VAL A 48 -7.22 26.94 -1.19
CA VAL A 48 -7.10 27.62 -2.50
C VAL A 48 -7.32 29.12 -2.36
N ASP A 49 -8.38 29.55 -1.68
CA ASP A 49 -8.65 30.98 -1.48
C ASP A 49 -7.50 31.68 -0.75
N ARG A 50 -6.97 31.06 0.31
CA ARG A 50 -5.88 31.63 1.10
C ARG A 50 -4.61 31.78 0.28
N LEU A 51 -4.13 30.70 -0.34
CA LEU A 51 -2.90 30.74 -1.15
C LEU A 51 -3.05 31.65 -2.37
N LYS A 52 -4.22 31.71 -3.00
CA LYS A 52 -4.47 32.67 -4.09
C LYS A 52 -4.33 34.12 -3.63
N SER A 53 -4.69 34.42 -2.38
CA SER A 53 -4.61 35.78 -1.83
C SER A 53 -3.23 36.15 -1.27
N THR A 54 -2.39 35.18 -0.92
CA THR A 54 -1.12 35.44 -0.22
C THR A 54 0.12 35.04 -1.00
N ALA A 55 0.06 34.06 -1.90
CA ALA A 55 1.22 33.61 -2.65
C ALA A 55 1.48 34.54 -3.85
N ASN A 56 2.69 35.08 -3.93
CA ASN A 56 3.14 35.90 -5.06
C ASN A 56 3.33 35.03 -6.31
N VAL A 57 3.81 33.79 -6.10
CA VAL A 57 4.01 32.81 -7.15
C VAL A 57 3.36 31.49 -6.76
N SER A 58 2.67 30.87 -7.70
CA SER A 58 2.09 29.55 -7.53
C SER A 58 2.20 28.74 -8.82
N ILE A 59 2.53 27.46 -8.67
CA ILE A 59 2.43 26.46 -9.73
C ILE A 59 1.41 25.38 -9.33
N VAL A 60 0.89 24.67 -10.32
CA VAL A 60 -0.04 23.55 -10.08
C VAL A 60 0.72 22.28 -9.72
N GLY A 61 0.20 21.51 -8.76
CA GLY A 61 0.74 20.19 -8.40
C GLY A 61 0.10 19.03 -9.15
N ASN A 62 0.70 17.85 -9.05
CA ASN A 62 0.18 16.68 -9.76
C ASN A 62 -1.16 16.20 -9.16
N TYR A 63 -1.38 16.38 -7.87
CA TYR A 63 -2.62 16.01 -7.21
C TYR A 63 -3.74 16.97 -7.61
N ASP A 64 -3.47 18.27 -7.70
CA ASP A 64 -4.43 19.28 -8.16
C ASP A 64 -4.95 18.93 -9.57
N LEU A 65 -4.04 18.61 -10.50
CA LEU A 65 -4.39 18.17 -11.86
C LEU A 65 -5.22 16.88 -11.85
N ASN A 66 -4.93 15.95 -10.94
CA ASN A 66 -5.71 14.71 -10.81
C ASN A 66 -7.13 14.97 -10.30
N VAL A 67 -7.32 15.91 -9.37
CA VAL A 67 -8.65 16.35 -8.91
C VAL A 67 -9.41 17.01 -10.06
N LEU A 68 -8.78 17.90 -10.85
CA LEU A 68 -9.45 18.52 -12.01
C LEU A 68 -9.94 17.49 -13.03
N LYS A 69 -9.19 16.38 -13.21
CA LYS A 69 -9.55 15.27 -14.10
C LYS A 69 -10.54 14.28 -13.47
N PHE A 70 -10.83 14.39 -12.17
CA PHE A 70 -11.62 13.41 -11.43
C PHE A 70 -13.07 13.25 -11.94
N PRO A 71 -13.84 14.32 -12.23
CA PRO A 71 -15.23 14.18 -12.66
C PRO A 71 -15.39 13.24 -13.86
N GLY A 72 -14.53 13.38 -14.87
CA GLY A 72 -14.51 12.52 -16.07
C GLY A 72 -13.91 11.11 -15.84
N LYS A 73 -13.31 10.84 -14.67
CA LYS A 73 -12.64 9.57 -14.35
C LYS A 73 -13.28 8.82 -13.19
N LYS A 74 -14.34 9.36 -12.58
CA LYS A 74 -14.99 8.87 -11.36
C LYS A 74 -15.29 7.37 -11.38
N THR A 75 -16.01 6.89 -12.40
CA THR A 75 -16.39 5.47 -12.52
C THR A 75 -15.19 4.54 -12.62
N ARG A 76 -14.19 4.90 -13.44
CA ARG A 76 -12.97 4.11 -13.61
C ARG A 76 -12.11 4.11 -12.34
N TRP A 77 -11.93 5.28 -11.72
CA TRP A 77 -11.09 5.43 -10.54
C TRP A 77 -11.68 4.79 -9.30
N LYS A 78 -13.01 4.70 -9.19
CA LYS A 78 -13.68 3.91 -8.13
C LYS A 78 -13.23 2.44 -8.11
N LYS A 79 -12.86 1.89 -9.28
CA LYS A 79 -12.44 0.48 -9.42
C LYS A 79 -10.92 0.27 -9.42
N THR A 80 -10.13 1.34 -9.64
CA THR A 80 -8.69 1.24 -9.94
C THR A 80 -7.79 1.97 -8.97
N LYS A 81 -8.31 2.97 -8.25
CA LYS A 81 -7.54 3.71 -7.25
C LYS A 81 -7.77 3.13 -5.87
N ASP A 82 -6.78 3.30 -5.01
CA ASP A 82 -6.92 3.06 -3.58
C ASP A 82 -8.18 3.77 -3.02
N PRO A 83 -8.99 3.11 -2.17
CA PRO A 83 -10.25 3.68 -1.67
C PRO A 83 -10.09 5.04 -0.97
N SER A 84 -9.00 5.23 -0.21
CA SER A 84 -8.74 6.47 0.52
C SER A 84 -8.31 7.59 -0.42
N LYS A 85 -7.51 7.27 -1.43
CA LYS A 85 -7.18 8.21 -2.51
C LYS A 85 -8.43 8.60 -3.33
N TYR A 86 -9.29 7.64 -3.65
CA TYR A 86 -10.58 7.91 -4.32
C TYR A 86 -11.48 8.80 -3.45
N PHE A 87 -11.59 8.51 -2.15
CA PHE A 87 -12.33 9.31 -1.20
C PHE A 87 -11.84 10.76 -1.23
N SER A 88 -10.53 10.98 -1.16
CA SER A 88 -9.96 12.32 -1.20
C SER A 88 -10.31 13.07 -2.49
N PHE A 89 -10.20 12.45 -3.67
CA PHE A 89 -10.58 13.11 -4.93
C PHE A 89 -12.06 13.50 -4.93
N ASN A 90 -12.94 12.58 -4.52
CA ASN A 90 -14.37 12.81 -4.46
C ASN A 90 -14.75 13.86 -3.39
N TRP A 91 -14.04 13.89 -2.27
CA TRP A 91 -14.22 14.91 -1.24
C TRP A 91 -13.88 16.29 -1.80
N THR A 92 -12.68 16.46 -2.37
CA THR A 92 -12.25 17.73 -2.93
C THR A 92 -13.20 18.23 -4.02
N ASP A 93 -13.57 17.37 -4.97
CA ASP A 93 -14.45 17.74 -6.07
C ASP A 93 -15.82 18.29 -5.62
N ARG A 94 -16.34 17.78 -4.49
CA ARG A 94 -17.59 18.24 -3.89
C ARG A 94 -17.47 19.55 -3.11
N GLN A 95 -16.27 19.92 -2.67
CA GLN A 95 -16.07 20.98 -1.68
C GLN A 95 -15.50 22.27 -2.28
N TRP A 96 -14.78 22.19 -3.39
CA TRP A 96 -14.24 23.39 -4.05
C TRP A 96 -15.16 23.95 -5.15
N LEU A 97 -15.12 25.27 -5.30
CA LEU A 97 -16.00 26.05 -6.16
C LEU A 97 -15.49 26.11 -7.60
N SER A 98 -16.38 26.44 -8.54
CA SER A 98 -16.03 26.62 -9.96
C SER A 98 -14.93 27.68 -10.16
N ARG A 99 -14.92 28.75 -9.36
CA ARG A 99 -13.85 29.78 -9.40
C ARG A 99 -12.46 29.21 -9.08
N SER A 100 -12.39 28.27 -8.14
CA SER A 100 -11.14 27.61 -7.73
C SER A 100 -10.68 26.64 -8.81
N LYS A 101 -11.61 25.92 -9.42
CA LYS A 101 -11.34 25.06 -10.59
C LYS A 101 -10.79 25.87 -11.76
N LYS A 102 -11.34 27.08 -12.02
CA LYS A 102 -10.85 27.99 -13.06
C LYS A 102 -9.43 28.46 -12.76
N TYR A 103 -9.19 29.00 -11.57
CA TYR A 103 -7.86 29.42 -11.12
C TYR A 103 -6.82 28.29 -11.26
N MET A 104 -7.16 27.07 -10.84
CA MET A 104 -6.24 25.94 -10.92
C MET A 104 -5.88 25.52 -12.36
N LYS A 105 -6.75 25.81 -13.34
CA LYS A 105 -6.46 25.56 -14.76
C LYS A 105 -5.56 26.63 -15.38
N GLU A 106 -5.51 27.82 -14.79
CA GLU A 106 -4.69 28.94 -15.25
C GLU A 106 -3.26 28.86 -14.69
N LEU A 107 -3.05 28.12 -13.61
CA LEU A 107 -1.72 27.89 -13.05
C LEU A 107 -0.84 27.07 -13.99
N SER A 108 0.39 27.55 -14.18
CA SER A 108 1.43 26.83 -14.92
C SER A 108 1.97 25.66 -14.09
N SER A 109 2.40 24.58 -14.75
CA SER A 109 3.08 23.44 -14.10
C SER A 109 4.55 23.73 -13.77
N THR A 110 5.10 24.78 -14.37
CA THR A 110 6.50 25.20 -14.23
C THR A 110 6.55 26.71 -14.23
N MET A 111 7.42 27.31 -13.41
CA MET A 111 7.67 28.75 -13.44
C MET A 111 9.16 29.05 -13.31
N ARG A 112 9.63 30.08 -14.01
CA ARG A 112 10.99 30.59 -13.87
C ARG A 112 10.94 31.97 -13.24
N VAL A 113 11.82 32.20 -12.28
CA VAL A 113 11.94 33.47 -11.57
C VAL A 113 13.42 33.83 -11.53
N GLU A 114 13.76 35.07 -11.86
CA GLU A 114 15.11 35.60 -11.69
C GLU A 114 15.10 36.65 -10.59
N LYS A 115 15.99 36.51 -9.60
CA LYS A 115 16.05 37.45 -8.48
C LYS A 115 17.43 37.42 -7.82
N GLU A 116 17.97 38.60 -7.49
CA GLU A 116 19.35 38.78 -6.97
C GLU A 116 20.41 38.06 -7.83
N GLY A 117 20.24 38.06 -9.17
CA GLY A 117 21.17 37.41 -10.10
C GLY A 117 21.15 35.87 -10.06
N GLN A 118 20.14 35.26 -9.43
CA GLN A 118 19.93 33.80 -9.44
C GLN A 118 18.69 33.43 -10.23
N ARG A 119 18.79 32.37 -11.04
CA ARG A 119 17.69 31.80 -11.82
C ARG A 119 17.08 30.62 -11.08
N PHE A 120 15.82 30.76 -10.71
CA PHE A 120 15.02 29.74 -10.03
C PHE A 120 14.09 29.06 -11.02
N LEU A 121 14.02 27.73 -10.95
CA LEU A 121 13.01 26.91 -11.63
C LEU A 121 12.12 26.26 -10.58
N LEU A 122 10.83 26.60 -10.60
CA LEU A 122 9.81 26.05 -9.73
C LEU A 122 9.08 24.94 -10.48
N VAL A 123 9.09 23.74 -9.91
CA VAL A 123 8.36 22.56 -10.39
C VAL A 123 7.73 21.82 -9.20
N HIS A 124 6.69 21.02 -9.44
CA HIS A 124 6.15 20.20 -8.36
C HIS A 124 6.96 18.91 -8.18
N GLY A 125 7.18 18.14 -9.26
CA GLY A 125 8.00 16.92 -9.27
C GLY A 125 9.44 17.19 -9.67
N SER A 126 9.84 16.76 -10.86
CA SER A 126 11.12 17.09 -11.49
C SER A 126 10.96 18.07 -12.66
N PRO A 127 12.05 18.67 -13.16
CA PRO A 127 12.05 19.43 -14.42
C PRO A 127 11.46 18.67 -15.62
N ASP A 128 11.63 17.34 -15.67
CA ASP A 128 11.15 16.52 -16.79
C ASP A 128 9.67 16.11 -16.59
N LYS A 129 9.24 15.90 -15.35
CA LYS A 129 7.95 15.28 -15.06
C LYS A 129 7.36 15.69 -13.70
N ILE A 130 6.12 16.17 -13.73
CA ILE A 130 5.40 16.68 -12.55
C ILE A 130 5.17 15.66 -11.42
N ASP A 131 5.20 14.35 -11.72
CA ASP A 131 4.99 13.26 -10.75
C ASP A 131 6.21 12.33 -10.62
N GLU A 132 7.40 12.79 -11.03
CA GLU A 132 8.65 12.10 -10.73
C GLU A 132 9.09 12.42 -9.30
N PRO A 133 9.32 11.41 -8.44
CA PRO A 133 9.81 11.62 -7.08
C PRO A 133 11.31 11.90 -7.06
N LEU A 134 11.68 13.11 -6.67
CA LEU A 134 13.06 13.48 -6.31
C LEU A 134 13.21 13.39 -4.80
N LYS A 135 13.93 12.38 -4.31
CA LYS A 135 14.20 12.15 -2.90
C LYS A 135 15.66 12.45 -2.56
N LYS A 136 15.96 12.54 -1.27
CA LYS A 136 17.35 12.67 -0.77
C LYS A 136 18.26 11.56 -1.30
N ASP A 137 17.75 10.33 -1.36
CA ASP A 137 18.42 9.12 -1.83
C ASP A 137 18.31 8.89 -3.35
N THR A 138 17.61 9.76 -4.10
CA THR A 138 17.59 9.68 -5.57
C THR A 138 19.04 9.69 -6.10
N PRO A 139 19.41 8.77 -7.02
CA PRO A 139 20.77 8.63 -7.50
C PRO A 139 21.35 9.94 -8.01
N ARG A 140 22.61 10.24 -7.64
CA ARG A 140 23.32 11.46 -8.04
C ARG A 140 23.32 11.65 -9.56
N LYS A 141 23.41 10.55 -10.32
CA LYS A 141 23.34 10.55 -11.78
C LYS A 141 22.04 11.17 -12.30
N ARG A 142 20.89 10.84 -11.71
CA ARG A 142 19.59 11.39 -12.14
C ARG A 142 19.51 12.89 -11.90
N PHE A 143 19.97 13.37 -10.75
CA PHE A 143 20.08 14.82 -10.51
C PHE A 143 21.05 15.51 -11.48
N ALA A 144 22.17 14.86 -11.83
CA ALA A 144 23.13 15.41 -12.79
C ALA A 144 22.55 15.51 -14.21
N GLU A 145 21.68 14.57 -14.61
CA GLU A 145 20.93 14.66 -15.86
C GLU A 145 19.97 15.85 -15.85
N LEU A 146 19.17 15.98 -14.78
CA LEU A 146 18.24 17.11 -14.61
C LEU A 146 18.96 18.46 -14.55
N ALA A 147 20.12 18.53 -13.90
CA ALA A 147 20.92 19.75 -13.80
C ALA A 147 21.37 20.27 -15.18
N LYS A 148 21.61 19.37 -16.15
CA LYS A 148 22.01 19.76 -17.52
C LYS A 148 20.88 20.41 -18.30
N THR A 149 19.63 20.01 -18.06
CA THR A 149 18.46 20.47 -18.82
C THR A 149 17.64 21.53 -18.08
N ALA A 150 17.86 21.71 -16.77
CA ALA A 150 17.09 22.62 -15.93
C ALA A 150 17.28 24.10 -16.31
N ASP A 151 18.43 24.49 -16.90
CA ASP A 151 18.77 25.88 -17.19
C ASP A 151 18.41 26.84 -16.03
N ALA A 152 18.89 26.51 -14.84
CA ALA A 152 18.59 27.22 -13.60
C ALA A 152 19.73 26.99 -12.61
N ASP A 153 19.92 27.94 -11.70
CA ASP A 153 20.91 27.84 -10.63
C ASP A 153 20.28 27.12 -9.42
N VAL A 154 18.97 27.26 -9.24
CA VAL A 154 18.19 26.62 -8.18
C VAL A 154 16.92 25.99 -8.74
N VAL A 155 16.67 24.73 -8.39
CA VAL A 155 15.43 24.00 -8.70
C VAL A 155 14.67 23.76 -7.41
N LEU A 156 13.45 24.30 -7.32
CA LEU A 156 12.53 24.13 -6.20
C LEU A 156 11.51 23.05 -6.56
N CYS A 157 11.36 22.03 -5.71
CA CYS A 157 10.46 20.90 -5.91
C CYS A 157 9.65 20.54 -4.66
N GLY A 158 8.48 19.93 -4.83
CA GLY A 158 7.59 19.44 -3.77
C GLY A 158 7.47 17.93 -3.85
N HIS A 159 6.28 17.39 -4.10
CA HIS A 159 5.94 16.01 -4.49
C HIS A 159 6.34 14.84 -3.56
N THR A 160 7.52 14.85 -2.95
CA THR A 160 8.00 13.82 -2.01
C THR A 160 7.77 14.19 -0.55
N HIS A 161 7.35 15.43 -0.26
CA HIS A 161 6.95 15.91 1.08
C HIS A 161 8.06 15.88 2.16
N GLU A 162 9.30 15.63 1.77
CA GLU A 162 10.44 15.51 2.66
C GLU A 162 11.45 16.60 2.34
N PHE A 163 11.88 17.35 3.36
CA PHE A 163 12.88 18.39 3.16
C PHE A 163 14.20 17.79 2.68
N PHE A 164 14.77 18.37 1.64
CA PHE A 164 16.17 18.17 1.30
C PHE A 164 16.73 19.39 0.60
N ASP A 165 18.06 19.48 0.63
CA ASP A 165 18.83 20.49 -0.05
C ASP A 165 20.10 19.84 -0.59
N LYS A 166 20.27 19.84 -1.91
CA LYS A 166 21.30 19.06 -2.60
C LYS A 166 21.88 19.83 -3.78
N SER A 167 23.19 20.05 -3.76
CA SER A 167 23.91 20.70 -4.86
C SER A 167 24.60 19.69 -5.79
N ILE A 168 24.29 19.76 -7.09
CA ILE A 168 24.81 18.87 -8.14
C ILE A 168 25.23 19.72 -9.34
N ASN A 169 26.50 19.63 -9.75
CA ASN A 169 27.04 20.27 -10.96
C ASN A 169 26.64 21.75 -11.11
N ARG A 170 26.72 22.53 -10.01
CA ARG A 170 26.33 23.95 -9.87
C ARG A 170 24.84 24.25 -9.74
N VAL A 171 23.95 23.26 -9.88
CA VAL A 171 22.51 23.42 -9.65
C VAL A 171 22.15 22.95 -8.24
N ARG A 172 21.40 23.76 -7.49
CA ARG A 172 20.90 23.39 -6.15
C ARG A 172 19.44 22.96 -6.23
N PHE A 173 19.16 21.72 -5.82
CA PHE A 173 17.81 21.17 -5.74
C PHE A 173 17.31 21.24 -4.31
N ILE A 174 16.17 21.90 -4.09
CA ILE A 174 15.59 22.11 -2.76
C ILE A 174 14.15 21.63 -2.76
N ASN A 175 13.81 20.90 -1.70
CA ASN A 175 12.43 20.58 -1.36
C ASN A 175 12.11 21.18 0.01
N PRO A 176 11.07 22.02 0.16
CA PRO A 176 10.74 22.64 1.44
C PRO A 176 10.10 21.68 2.45
N GLY A 177 9.85 20.43 2.06
CA GLY A 177 8.97 19.50 2.76
C GLY A 177 7.51 19.78 2.43
N SER A 178 6.60 19.39 3.32
CA SER A 178 5.17 19.57 3.13
C SER A 178 4.54 20.39 4.26
N VAL A 179 3.74 21.38 3.87
CA VAL A 179 2.97 22.20 4.80
C VAL A 179 1.91 21.36 5.50
N GLY A 180 1.15 20.56 4.74
CA GLY A 180 -0.06 19.93 5.27
C GLY A 180 0.02 18.42 5.46
N ARG A 181 1.06 17.77 4.93
CA ARG A 181 1.15 16.31 4.87
C ARG A 181 2.60 15.78 4.79
N PRO A 182 3.46 16.06 5.77
CA PRO A 182 4.84 15.52 5.80
C PRO A 182 4.87 13.99 5.79
N PHE A 183 5.95 13.39 5.27
CA PHE A 183 6.17 11.93 5.18
C PHE A 183 7.38 11.41 5.98
N ASP A 184 8.05 12.27 6.72
CA ASP A 184 9.27 11.96 7.48
C ASP A 184 9.01 11.54 8.93
N SER A 185 7.77 11.16 9.26
CA SER A 185 7.30 10.80 10.61
C SER A 185 7.31 11.96 11.62
N ASP A 186 7.51 13.20 11.17
CA ASP A 186 7.28 14.41 11.96
C ASP A 186 5.99 15.09 11.46
N PRO A 187 4.90 15.10 12.24
CA PRO A 187 3.62 15.67 11.80
C PRO A 187 3.60 17.20 11.73
N ARG A 188 4.65 17.90 12.17
CA ARG A 188 4.74 19.37 12.12
C ARG A 188 4.78 19.86 10.68
N ALA A 189 4.17 21.02 10.43
CA ALA A 189 4.19 21.66 9.11
C ALA A 189 5.64 22.01 8.72
N SER A 190 6.01 21.79 7.47
CA SER A 190 7.34 22.08 6.94
C SER A 190 7.29 23.10 5.81
N TYR A 191 8.20 24.08 5.85
CA TYR A 191 8.48 24.96 4.73
C TYR A 191 9.95 25.38 4.73
N ALA A 192 10.41 26.07 3.69
CA ALA A 192 11.78 26.60 3.63
C ALA A 192 11.80 28.13 3.49
N ILE A 193 12.77 28.77 4.13
CA ILE A 193 13.13 30.17 3.88
C ILE A 193 14.40 30.17 3.03
N LEU A 194 14.32 30.86 1.90
CA LEU A 194 15.45 31.17 1.04
C LEU A 194 15.94 32.58 1.38
N GLU A 195 17.20 32.69 1.79
CA GLU A 195 17.84 33.98 2.06
C GLU A 195 19.05 34.13 1.16
N ALA A 196 19.04 35.16 0.31
CA ALA A 196 20.14 35.47 -0.60
C ALA A 196 20.81 36.78 -0.18
N LYS A 197 22.10 36.73 0.14
CA LYS A 197 22.94 37.88 0.50
C LYS A 197 24.29 37.75 -0.20
N ASN A 198 24.74 38.81 -0.87
CA ASN A 198 26.03 38.86 -1.58
C ASN A 198 26.24 37.68 -2.55
N GLY A 199 25.20 37.26 -3.27
CA GLY A 199 25.24 36.14 -4.22
C GLY A 199 25.23 34.74 -3.56
N GLN A 200 25.30 34.65 -2.23
CA GLN A 200 25.21 33.39 -1.50
C GLN A 200 23.76 33.13 -1.09
N LEU A 201 23.25 31.94 -1.45
CA LEU A 201 21.94 31.47 -1.02
C LEU A 201 22.07 30.58 0.22
N THR A 202 21.30 30.90 1.25
CA THR A 202 21.13 30.07 2.45
C THR A 202 19.69 29.57 2.52
N VAL A 203 19.52 28.32 2.95
CA VAL A 203 18.22 27.65 3.02
C VAL A 203 17.97 27.23 4.46
N TYR A 204 16.87 27.67 5.03
CA TYR A 204 16.45 27.29 6.38
C TYR A 204 15.17 26.46 6.30
N ASN A 205 15.21 25.20 6.75
CA ASN A 205 13.98 24.44 6.96
C ASN A 205 13.32 24.84 8.28
N LYS A 206 12.03 25.09 8.24
CA LYS A 206 11.23 25.45 9.42
C LYS A 206 10.22 24.35 9.67
N ARG A 207 10.09 23.95 10.95
CA ARG A 207 9.08 23.01 11.43
C ARG A 207 8.19 23.71 12.45
N LEU A 208 6.89 23.69 12.20
CA LEU A 208 5.92 24.41 13.00
C LEU A 208 4.85 23.47 13.53
N ASP A 209 4.61 23.57 14.84
CA ASP A 209 3.41 23.02 15.43
C ASP A 209 2.19 23.76 14.90
N TYR A 210 1.11 23.01 14.70
CA TYR A 210 -0.19 23.56 14.38
C TYR A 210 -1.27 22.77 15.11
N ASN A 211 -2.49 23.29 15.14
CA ASN A 211 -3.60 22.61 15.80
C ASN A 211 -4.08 21.39 14.98
N VAL A 212 -3.32 20.30 15.04
CA VAL A 212 -3.64 19.03 14.35
C VAL A 212 -5.00 18.50 14.81
N ASN A 213 -5.34 18.67 16.09
CA ASN A 213 -6.62 18.24 16.64
C ASN A 213 -7.82 18.91 15.96
N LYS A 214 -7.71 20.19 15.54
CA LYS A 214 -8.75 20.89 14.78
C LYS A 214 -9.01 20.20 13.44
N VAL A 215 -7.96 19.79 12.73
CA VAL A 215 -8.05 19.05 11.47
C VAL A 215 -8.67 17.67 11.70
N LEU A 216 -8.13 16.91 12.65
CA LEU A 216 -8.57 15.54 12.94
C LEU A 216 -10.03 15.50 13.40
N ARG A 217 -10.50 16.47 14.20
CA ARG A 217 -11.91 16.58 14.61
C ARG A 217 -12.83 16.77 13.40
N LYS A 218 -12.47 17.68 12.48
CA LYS A 218 -13.24 17.88 11.24
C LYS A 218 -13.25 16.61 10.39
N MET A 219 -12.09 15.99 10.17
CA MET A 219 -11.99 14.74 9.40
C MET A 219 -12.84 13.62 9.99
N LYS A 220 -12.84 13.44 11.32
CA LYS A 220 -13.68 12.46 12.01
C LYS A 220 -15.16 12.76 11.83
N LYS A 221 -15.57 14.02 12.02
CA LYS A 221 -16.96 14.46 11.82
C LYS A 221 -17.44 14.17 10.39
N GLU A 222 -16.58 14.40 9.41
CA GLU A 222 -16.87 14.16 7.98
C GLU A 222 -16.57 12.72 7.53
N LYS A 223 -16.30 11.81 8.47
CA LYS A 223 -16.09 10.37 8.23
C LYS A 223 -14.96 10.06 7.23
N PHE A 224 -13.84 10.77 7.33
CA PHE A 224 -12.65 10.47 6.54
C PHE A 224 -12.13 9.05 6.85
N PRO A 225 -11.55 8.35 5.85
CA PRO A 225 -10.83 7.10 6.06
C PRO A 225 -9.80 7.18 7.18
N LYS A 226 -9.74 6.14 8.03
CA LYS A 226 -8.88 6.09 9.22
C LYS A 226 -7.39 6.23 8.87
N ASP A 227 -6.97 5.66 7.75
CA ASP A 227 -5.59 5.73 7.25
C ASP A 227 -5.19 7.16 6.84
N ILE A 228 -6.10 7.97 6.26
CA ILE A 228 -5.82 9.40 6.00
C ILE A 228 -5.67 10.16 7.31
N ILE A 229 -6.57 9.92 8.27
CA ILE A 229 -6.50 10.53 9.61
C ILE A 229 -5.17 10.18 10.28
N GLN A 230 -4.76 8.92 10.22
CA GLN A 230 -3.52 8.45 10.81
C GLN A 230 -2.28 9.01 10.10
N SER A 231 -2.32 9.11 8.76
CA SER A 231 -1.27 9.70 7.92
C SER A 231 -0.98 11.15 8.33
N ILE A 232 -2.02 11.97 8.53
CA ILE A 232 -1.86 13.36 9.00
C ILE A 232 -1.39 13.40 10.46
N LYS A 233 -1.92 12.52 11.31
CA LYS A 233 -1.56 12.49 12.74
C LYS A 233 -0.08 12.14 12.97
N GLU A 234 0.48 11.25 12.14
CA GLU A 234 1.83 10.72 12.32
C GLU A 234 2.87 11.34 11.38
N GLY A 235 2.48 12.17 10.42
CA GLY A 235 3.41 12.68 9.41
C GLY A 235 3.98 11.57 8.53
N LYS A 236 3.14 10.60 8.12
CA LYS A 236 3.55 9.46 7.31
C LYS A 236 2.76 9.36 6.01
N SER A 237 3.34 8.73 5.00
CA SER A 237 2.60 8.43 3.77
C SER A 237 1.45 7.43 4.04
N LEU A 238 0.48 7.38 3.13
CA LEU A 238 -0.62 6.41 3.26
C LEU A 238 -0.12 4.97 3.18
N ASP A 239 0.92 4.74 2.38
CA ASP A 239 1.52 3.42 2.20
C ASP A 239 2.25 2.99 3.46
N ASP A 240 2.89 3.91 4.18
CA ASP A 240 3.61 3.60 5.42
C ASP A 240 2.65 3.32 6.58
N VAL A 241 1.57 4.08 6.70
CA VAL A 241 0.49 3.79 7.67
C VAL A 241 -0.11 2.40 7.43
N LYS A 242 -0.34 2.05 6.17
CA LYS A 242 -0.86 0.72 5.80
C LYS A 242 0.17 -0.38 6.04
N GLN A 243 1.46 -0.11 5.89
CA GLN A 243 2.53 -1.05 6.17
C GLN A 243 2.81 -1.21 7.67
N GLN A 244 2.63 -0.19 8.50
CA GLN A 244 2.73 -0.35 9.96
C GLN A 244 1.59 -1.19 10.54
N SER A 245 0.44 -1.20 9.85
CA SER A 245 -0.62 -2.17 10.12
C SER A 245 -0.18 -3.62 9.75
N ALA A 246 0.87 -3.79 8.95
CA ALA A 246 1.46 -5.08 8.59
C ALA A 246 2.50 -5.55 9.63
N GLY A 247 2.04 -5.65 10.87
CA GLY A 247 2.63 -6.39 11.98
C GLY A 247 1.54 -6.90 12.92
N ALA A 248 0.28 -6.87 12.45
CA ALA A 248 -0.88 -7.23 13.22
C ALA A 248 -0.76 -8.67 13.75
N ASP A 249 -1.17 -8.83 15.01
CA ASP A 249 -1.28 -10.12 15.66
C ASP A 249 -2.21 -11.06 14.87
N GLU A 250 -2.09 -12.37 15.13
CA GLU A 250 -2.88 -13.40 14.44
C GLU A 250 -4.38 -13.12 14.47
N LYS A 251 -4.93 -12.68 15.62
CA LYS A 251 -6.37 -12.44 15.78
C LYS A 251 -6.84 -11.32 14.86
N THR A 252 -6.05 -10.25 14.75
CA THR A 252 -6.33 -9.12 13.86
C THR A 252 -6.23 -9.51 12.38
N VAL A 253 -5.19 -10.26 11.98
CA VAL A 253 -5.06 -10.74 10.59
C VAL A 253 -6.26 -11.62 10.21
N ILE A 254 -6.59 -12.61 11.04
CA ILE A 254 -7.65 -13.56 10.75
C ILE A 254 -9.03 -12.89 10.74
N ALA A 255 -9.27 -11.89 11.60
CA ALA A 255 -10.52 -11.11 11.57
C ALA A 255 -10.74 -10.39 10.23
N GLU A 256 -9.70 -9.76 9.67
CA GLU A 256 -9.78 -9.09 8.36
C GLU A 256 -9.86 -10.08 7.19
N VAL A 257 -9.15 -11.21 7.29
CA VAL A 257 -9.29 -12.32 6.33
C VAL A 257 -10.73 -12.83 6.26
N LEU A 258 -11.38 -13.07 7.41
CA LEU A 258 -12.76 -13.53 7.48
C LEU A 258 -13.76 -12.46 6.98
N LYS A 259 -13.47 -11.17 7.14
CA LYS A 259 -14.27 -10.10 6.52
C LYS A 259 -14.20 -10.17 4.99
N LEU A 260 -13.00 -10.34 4.43
CA LEU A 260 -12.83 -10.49 2.98
C LEU A 260 -13.49 -11.78 2.45
N ALA A 261 -13.35 -12.89 3.17
CA ALA A 261 -13.96 -14.16 2.80
C ALA A 261 -15.50 -14.03 2.76
N ARG A 262 -16.10 -13.43 3.80
CA ARG A 262 -17.55 -13.13 3.86
C ARG A 262 -18.01 -12.20 2.75
N SER A 263 -17.24 -11.17 2.39
CA SER A 263 -17.61 -10.28 1.29
C SER A 263 -17.53 -10.96 -0.09
N CYS A 264 -16.98 -12.18 -0.16
CA CYS A 264 -16.93 -13.00 -1.37
C CYS A 264 -17.88 -14.20 -1.33
N ASP A 265 -18.76 -14.29 -0.33
CA ASP A 265 -19.71 -15.39 -0.13
C ASP A 265 -19.04 -16.79 -0.16
N TYR A 266 -17.92 -16.91 0.57
CA TYR A 266 -17.15 -18.15 0.63
C TYR A 266 -17.91 -19.30 1.34
N GLU A 267 -17.64 -20.53 0.90
CA GLU A 267 -18.20 -21.73 1.52
C GLU A 267 -17.56 -21.99 2.89
N GLN A 268 -18.25 -21.58 3.95
CA GLN A 268 -17.65 -21.51 5.29
C GLN A 268 -17.25 -22.88 5.84
N LYS A 269 -18.13 -23.88 5.75
CA LYS A 269 -17.89 -25.22 6.32
C LYS A 269 -16.66 -25.88 5.71
N HIS A 270 -16.61 -25.92 4.38
CA HIS A 270 -15.48 -26.46 3.62
C HIS A 270 -14.18 -25.67 3.89
N SER A 271 -14.21 -24.34 3.78
CA SER A 271 -13.00 -23.51 3.95
C SER A 271 -12.40 -23.65 5.35
N HIS A 272 -13.22 -23.72 6.41
CA HIS A 272 -12.72 -23.94 7.77
C HIS A 272 -12.18 -25.36 7.96
N GLN A 273 -12.80 -26.37 7.34
CA GLN A 273 -12.32 -27.73 7.42
C GLN A 273 -10.96 -27.89 6.72
N VAL A 274 -10.82 -27.39 5.50
CA VAL A 274 -9.54 -27.34 4.78
C VAL A 274 -8.49 -26.59 5.58
N THR A 275 -8.85 -25.45 6.17
CA THR A 275 -7.94 -24.68 7.05
C THR A 275 -7.49 -25.50 8.25
N LYS A 276 -8.41 -26.18 8.94
CA LYS A 276 -8.08 -27.05 10.08
C LYS A 276 -7.11 -28.17 9.70
N LEU A 277 -7.33 -28.82 8.55
CA LEU A 277 -6.47 -29.89 8.05
C LEU A 277 -5.09 -29.36 7.63
N ALA A 278 -5.03 -28.24 6.90
CA ALA A 278 -3.79 -27.60 6.48
C ALA A 278 -2.92 -27.19 7.67
N LEU A 279 -3.53 -26.63 8.72
CA LEU A 279 -2.82 -26.27 9.95
C LEU A 279 -2.36 -27.50 10.73
N LYS A 280 -3.15 -28.58 10.79
CA LYS A 280 -2.70 -29.85 11.37
C LYS A 280 -1.49 -30.45 10.64
N LEU A 281 -1.45 -30.33 9.31
CA LEU A 281 -0.28 -30.74 8.51
C LEU A 281 0.92 -29.86 8.84
N PHE A 282 0.74 -28.55 8.88
CA PHE A 282 1.81 -27.60 9.25
C PHE A 282 2.40 -27.94 10.62
N ASP A 283 1.55 -28.02 11.64
CA ASP A 283 2.00 -28.21 13.02
C ASP A 283 2.74 -29.55 13.21
N GLN A 284 2.28 -30.63 12.58
CA GLN A 284 2.90 -31.96 12.69
C GLN A 284 4.13 -32.18 11.81
N LEU A 285 4.36 -31.30 10.82
CA LEU A 285 5.48 -31.41 9.88
C LEU A 285 6.53 -30.31 10.11
N LYS A 286 6.50 -29.65 11.28
CA LYS A 286 7.37 -28.53 11.63
C LYS A 286 8.85 -28.82 11.38
N ASP A 287 9.33 -29.99 11.78
CA ASP A 287 10.74 -30.40 11.62
C ASP A 287 11.14 -30.56 10.15
N LEU A 288 10.17 -30.86 9.30
CA LEU A 288 10.39 -31.08 7.88
C LEU A 288 10.35 -29.76 7.10
N HIS A 289 9.40 -28.88 7.37
CA HIS A 289 9.26 -27.64 6.62
C HIS A 289 10.10 -26.47 7.18
N LYS A 290 10.40 -26.46 8.48
CA LYS A 290 11.22 -25.44 9.18
C LYS A 290 10.75 -24.00 8.97
N LEU A 291 9.43 -23.78 8.98
CA LEU A 291 8.80 -22.47 8.81
C LEU A 291 8.34 -21.95 10.18
N ASP A 292 8.37 -20.63 10.34
CA ASP A 292 7.99 -19.95 11.58
C ASP A 292 6.47 -19.89 11.81
N SER A 293 6.07 -19.39 12.98
CA SER A 293 4.67 -19.18 13.33
C SER A 293 3.96 -18.16 12.42
N ARG A 294 4.68 -17.20 11.84
CA ARG A 294 4.08 -16.22 10.91
C ARG A 294 3.60 -16.92 9.64
N ARG A 295 4.36 -17.89 9.11
CA ARG A 295 3.98 -18.69 7.94
C ARG A 295 2.75 -19.55 8.20
N ARG A 296 2.54 -19.97 9.43
CA ARG A 296 1.30 -20.63 9.87
C ARG A 296 0.08 -19.72 9.68
N ILE A 297 0.19 -18.43 10.06
CA ILE A 297 -0.85 -17.42 9.86
C ILE A 297 -1.11 -17.19 8.37
N LEU A 298 -0.06 -17.15 7.55
CA LEU A 298 -0.21 -17.00 6.09
C LEU A 298 -0.89 -18.22 5.46
N LEU A 299 -0.57 -19.44 5.92
CA LEU A 299 -1.25 -20.65 5.49
C LEU A 299 -2.73 -20.62 5.88
N GLN A 300 -3.05 -20.24 7.11
CA GLN A 300 -4.43 -20.07 7.58
C GLN A 300 -5.18 -19.07 6.72
N SER A 301 -4.55 -17.93 6.44
CA SER A 301 -5.12 -16.86 5.61
C SER A 301 -5.39 -17.35 4.18
N ALA A 302 -4.44 -18.05 3.58
CA ALA A 302 -4.61 -18.62 2.24
C ALA A 302 -5.68 -19.70 2.19
N SER A 303 -5.77 -20.53 3.24
CA SER A 303 -6.76 -21.60 3.36
C SER A 303 -8.18 -21.06 3.52
N LEU A 304 -8.38 -19.95 4.23
CA LEU A 304 -9.70 -19.30 4.32
C LEU A 304 -10.09 -18.58 3.01
N LEU A 305 -9.11 -18.23 2.17
CA LEU A 305 -9.30 -17.43 0.97
C LEU A 305 -9.16 -18.20 -0.35
N HIS A 306 -8.86 -19.50 -0.32
CA HIS A 306 -8.45 -20.24 -1.53
C HIS A 306 -9.55 -20.28 -2.61
N ASP A 307 -10.81 -20.33 -2.18
CA ASP A 307 -11.97 -20.51 -3.03
C ASP A 307 -12.86 -19.26 -3.21
N ILE A 308 -12.45 -18.10 -2.68
CA ILE A 308 -13.23 -16.84 -2.82
C ILE A 308 -13.43 -16.40 -4.28
N GLY A 309 -12.61 -16.91 -5.20
CA GLY A 309 -12.74 -16.65 -6.63
C GLY A 309 -14.04 -17.19 -7.25
N TRP A 310 -14.78 -18.07 -6.57
CA TRP A 310 -16.09 -18.57 -7.02
C TRP A 310 -17.13 -17.47 -7.21
N ILE A 311 -16.98 -16.30 -6.57
CA ILE A 311 -17.82 -15.11 -6.83
C ILE A 311 -17.80 -14.63 -8.29
N LYS A 312 -16.81 -15.05 -9.09
CA LYS A 312 -16.74 -14.80 -10.54
C LYS A 312 -17.00 -16.05 -11.38
N GLY A 313 -17.57 -17.08 -10.78
CA GLY A 313 -17.87 -18.36 -11.40
C GLY A 313 -16.71 -19.37 -11.36
N ARG A 314 -16.98 -20.55 -11.91
CA ARG A 314 -16.10 -21.73 -11.83
C ARG A 314 -14.78 -21.57 -12.57
N VAL A 315 -14.79 -20.86 -13.70
CA VAL A 315 -13.66 -20.83 -14.63
C VAL A 315 -12.50 -20.05 -14.00
N ARG A 316 -11.36 -20.73 -13.83
CA ARG A 316 -10.11 -20.14 -13.31
C ARG A 316 -10.25 -19.48 -11.92
N HIS A 317 -11.18 -19.93 -11.06
CA HIS A 317 -11.40 -19.31 -9.74
C HIS A 317 -10.12 -19.17 -8.91
N HIS A 318 -9.18 -20.13 -8.97
CA HIS A 318 -7.90 -20.06 -8.25
C HIS A 318 -7.03 -18.86 -8.68
N LYS A 319 -7.09 -18.47 -9.96
CA LYS A 319 -6.44 -17.24 -10.45
C LYS A 319 -7.22 -16.00 -10.01
N THR A 320 -8.55 -16.10 -9.93
CA THR A 320 -9.42 -15.02 -9.41
C THR A 320 -9.18 -14.79 -7.92
N SER A 321 -9.12 -15.83 -7.08
CA SER A 321 -8.80 -15.75 -5.65
C SER A 321 -7.48 -15.02 -5.44
N ARG A 322 -6.43 -15.39 -6.19
CA ARG A 322 -5.15 -14.65 -6.20
C ARG A 322 -5.36 -13.16 -6.47
N ASP A 323 -6.06 -12.83 -7.54
CA ASP A 323 -6.21 -11.43 -7.97
C ASP A 323 -7.05 -10.61 -6.98
N ILE A 324 -8.03 -11.24 -6.32
CA ILE A 324 -8.77 -10.63 -5.21
C ILE A 324 -7.80 -10.36 -4.05
N ILE A 325 -7.07 -11.37 -3.58
CA ILE A 325 -6.13 -11.24 -2.44
C ILE A 325 -5.09 -10.14 -2.70
N LEU A 326 -4.46 -10.11 -3.89
CA LEU A 326 -3.46 -9.10 -4.23
C LEU A 326 -4.03 -7.67 -4.26
N LYS A 327 -5.32 -7.53 -4.59
CA LYS A 327 -6.02 -6.23 -4.64
C LYS A 327 -6.68 -5.84 -3.32
N SER A 328 -6.68 -6.73 -2.32
CA SER A 328 -7.28 -6.47 -1.02
C SER A 328 -6.35 -5.65 -0.13
N PHE A 329 -6.53 -4.33 -0.16
CA PHE A 329 -5.75 -3.39 0.66
C PHE A 329 -6.08 -3.45 2.15
N SER A 330 -7.24 -4.00 2.53
CA SER A 330 -7.67 -4.12 3.93
C SER A 330 -6.95 -5.21 4.72
N LEU A 331 -6.32 -6.19 4.05
CA LEU A 331 -5.59 -7.25 4.74
C LEU A 331 -4.35 -6.65 5.41
N PRO A 332 -4.17 -6.82 6.75
CA PRO A 332 -3.03 -6.31 7.51
C PRO A 332 -1.81 -7.22 7.32
N LEU A 333 -1.42 -7.38 6.06
CA LEU A 333 -0.32 -8.20 5.57
C LEU A 333 0.63 -7.31 4.77
N THR A 334 1.93 -7.56 4.88
CA THR A 334 2.92 -6.85 4.05
C THR A 334 2.71 -7.17 2.57
N LYS A 335 3.32 -6.39 1.67
CA LYS A 335 3.27 -6.71 0.23
C LYS A 335 3.81 -8.11 -0.07
N GLU A 336 4.85 -8.53 0.65
CA GLU A 336 5.44 -9.86 0.55
C GLU A 336 4.52 -10.95 1.09
N GLU A 337 3.96 -10.78 2.28
CA GLU A 337 3.03 -11.74 2.89
C GLU A 337 1.77 -11.92 2.05
N LYS A 338 1.22 -10.82 1.53
CA LYS A 338 0.05 -10.84 0.64
C LYS A 338 0.34 -11.59 -0.65
N LEU A 339 1.55 -11.45 -1.19
CA LEU A 339 2.00 -12.21 -2.34
C LEU A 339 2.08 -13.71 -2.02
N ILE A 340 2.63 -14.09 -0.86
CA ILE A 340 2.67 -15.48 -0.41
C ILE A 340 1.25 -16.04 -0.29
N VAL A 341 0.34 -15.37 0.44
CA VAL A 341 -1.05 -15.80 0.60
C VAL A 341 -1.75 -15.96 -0.75
N ALA A 342 -1.56 -15.01 -1.66
CA ALA A 342 -2.15 -15.05 -3.00
C ALA A 342 -1.58 -16.19 -3.87
N MET A 343 -0.28 -16.50 -3.76
CA MET A 343 0.33 -17.62 -4.48
C MET A 343 -0.10 -18.97 -3.90
N VAL A 344 -0.14 -19.11 -2.58
CA VAL A 344 -0.62 -20.33 -1.90
C VAL A 344 -2.06 -20.62 -2.29
N ALA A 345 -2.94 -19.61 -2.24
CA ALA A 345 -4.32 -19.71 -2.72
C ALA A 345 -4.41 -20.01 -4.22
N ARG A 346 -3.52 -19.49 -5.06
CA ARG A 346 -3.50 -19.80 -6.51
C ARG A 346 -3.22 -21.27 -6.78
N TYR A 347 -2.29 -21.86 -6.05
CA TYR A 347 -1.72 -23.17 -6.35
C TYR A 347 -2.41 -24.33 -5.60
N HIS A 348 -3.50 -24.06 -4.88
CA HIS A 348 -4.33 -25.09 -4.26
C HIS A 348 -4.92 -26.08 -5.27
N ARG A 349 -4.93 -25.78 -6.57
CA ARG A 349 -5.40 -26.69 -7.62
C ARG A 349 -4.77 -26.45 -8.98
N ARG A 350 -5.00 -27.39 -9.92
CA ARG A 350 -4.53 -27.33 -11.32
C ARG A 350 -3.00 -27.32 -11.41
N ALA A 351 -2.41 -26.55 -12.33
CA ALA A 351 -0.98 -26.59 -12.62
C ALA A 351 -0.12 -26.29 -11.39
N LEU A 352 0.98 -27.02 -11.25
CA LEU A 352 2.03 -26.75 -10.28
C LEU A 352 2.70 -25.38 -10.56
N PRO A 353 3.37 -24.78 -9.57
CA PRO A 353 4.17 -23.58 -9.78
C PRO A 353 5.25 -23.78 -10.86
N LYS A 354 5.42 -22.79 -11.73
CA LYS A 354 6.38 -22.80 -12.86
C LYS A 354 7.00 -21.42 -13.02
N ASP A 355 8.25 -21.35 -13.48
CA ASP A 355 8.95 -20.07 -13.69
C ASP A 355 8.32 -19.19 -14.77
N SER A 356 7.60 -19.78 -15.73
CA SER A 356 6.81 -19.03 -16.72
C SER A 356 5.57 -18.35 -16.13
N HIS A 357 5.18 -18.64 -14.89
CA HIS A 357 4.06 -17.95 -14.26
C HIS A 357 4.50 -16.59 -13.72
N LYS A 358 4.06 -15.50 -14.38
CA LYS A 358 4.27 -14.08 -14.02
C LYS A 358 4.78 -13.80 -12.60
N TYR A 359 3.93 -13.98 -11.57
CA TYR A 359 4.29 -13.66 -10.18
C TYR A 359 5.27 -14.63 -9.52
N TYR A 360 5.31 -15.89 -9.95
CA TYR A 360 6.15 -16.91 -9.34
C TYR A 360 7.57 -16.91 -9.93
N GLY A 361 7.71 -16.67 -11.23
CA GLY A 361 9.01 -16.62 -11.91
C GLY A 361 9.95 -15.58 -11.33
N GLU A 362 9.40 -14.44 -10.91
CA GLU A 362 10.12 -13.30 -10.32
C GLU A 362 10.57 -13.52 -8.87
N LEU A 363 10.19 -14.64 -8.23
CA LEU A 363 10.52 -14.91 -6.83
C LEU A 363 11.93 -15.50 -6.67
N SER A 364 12.58 -15.18 -5.56
CA SER A 364 13.81 -15.85 -5.14
C SER A 364 13.55 -17.33 -4.84
N SER A 365 14.59 -18.17 -4.96
CA SER A 365 14.49 -19.62 -4.69
C SER A 365 13.96 -19.93 -3.29
N ARG A 366 14.36 -19.15 -2.28
CA ARG A 366 13.85 -19.27 -0.91
C ARG A 366 12.34 -19.03 -0.83
N LYS A 367 11.84 -18.01 -1.51
CA LYS A 367 10.39 -17.68 -1.54
C LYS A 367 9.60 -18.73 -2.32
N LYS A 368 10.17 -19.25 -3.41
CA LYS A 368 9.59 -20.37 -4.17
C LYS A 368 9.45 -21.61 -3.29
N GLU A 369 10.47 -21.97 -2.53
CA GLU A 369 10.45 -23.10 -1.60
C GLU A 369 9.38 -22.91 -0.51
N GLU A 370 9.31 -21.73 0.09
CA GLU A 370 8.30 -21.40 1.10
C GLU A 370 6.88 -21.56 0.57
N ILE A 371 6.58 -20.97 -0.58
CA ILE A 371 5.25 -21.08 -1.23
C ILE A 371 4.94 -22.52 -1.58
N ASN A 372 5.90 -23.30 -2.09
CA ASN A 372 5.68 -24.70 -2.45
C ASN A 372 5.31 -25.54 -1.21
N LYS A 373 5.97 -25.32 -0.07
CA LYS A 373 5.65 -26.00 1.20
C LYS A 373 4.23 -25.69 1.64
N LEU A 374 3.88 -24.40 1.71
CA LEU A 374 2.55 -23.94 2.14
C LEU A 374 1.44 -24.38 1.18
N ALA A 375 1.64 -24.20 -0.13
CA ALA A 375 0.68 -24.58 -1.15
C ALA A 375 0.50 -26.11 -1.23
N GLY A 376 1.57 -26.89 -1.05
CA GLY A 376 1.48 -28.36 -0.98
C GLY A 376 0.60 -28.82 0.17
N MET A 377 0.75 -28.21 1.37
CA MET A 377 -0.09 -28.52 2.53
C MET A 377 -1.56 -28.14 2.31
N LEU A 378 -1.83 -26.94 1.80
CA LEU A 378 -3.19 -26.50 1.47
C LEU A 378 -3.84 -27.41 0.41
N ARG A 379 -3.10 -27.72 -0.65
CA ARG A 379 -3.59 -28.53 -1.77
C ARG A 379 -3.93 -29.97 -1.34
N LEU A 380 -3.12 -30.57 -0.47
CA LEU A 380 -3.40 -31.86 0.14
C LEU A 380 -4.64 -31.79 1.07
N ALA A 381 -4.74 -30.76 1.91
CA ALA A 381 -5.89 -30.54 2.79
C ALA A 381 -7.22 -30.36 2.03
N ASP A 382 -7.20 -29.60 0.93
CA ASP A 382 -8.31 -29.44 -0.02
C ASP A 382 -8.62 -30.75 -0.77
N GLY A 383 -7.66 -31.66 -0.89
CA GLY A 383 -7.89 -33.00 -1.40
C GLY A 383 -8.65 -33.89 -0.43
N LEU A 384 -8.35 -33.77 0.87
CA LEU A 384 -8.92 -34.55 1.96
C LEU A 384 -10.36 -34.18 2.33
N ASP A 385 -10.88 -33.06 1.83
CA ASP A 385 -12.27 -32.61 2.05
C ASP A 385 -13.01 -32.45 0.72
N ARG A 386 -12.77 -33.35 -0.24
CA ARG A 386 -13.30 -33.24 -1.62
C ARG A 386 -14.82 -33.31 -1.70
N SER A 387 -15.45 -34.09 -0.82
CA SER A 387 -16.90 -34.24 -0.69
C SER A 387 -17.58 -33.12 0.08
N HIS A 388 -16.81 -32.23 0.74
CA HIS A 388 -17.29 -31.11 1.56
C HIS A 388 -18.17 -31.53 2.76
N VAL A 389 -18.18 -32.82 3.12
CA VAL A 389 -18.98 -33.34 4.25
C VAL A 389 -18.24 -33.30 5.59
N ASN A 390 -17.02 -32.76 5.63
CA ASN A 390 -16.19 -32.70 6.84
C ASN A 390 -15.98 -34.11 7.44
N ALA A 391 -15.61 -35.06 6.57
CA ALA A 391 -15.48 -36.46 6.92
C ALA A 391 -14.28 -36.73 7.86
N VAL A 392 -13.17 -36.01 7.66
CA VAL A 392 -11.94 -36.17 8.45
C VAL A 392 -12.09 -35.47 9.81
N LYS A 393 -12.23 -36.24 10.89
CA LYS A 393 -12.37 -35.69 12.26
C LYS A 393 -11.00 -35.47 12.91
N ASN A 394 -10.08 -36.41 12.70
CA ASN A 394 -8.69 -36.29 13.15
C ASN A 394 -7.71 -36.73 12.06
N LEU A 395 -6.51 -36.15 12.10
CA LEU A 395 -5.42 -36.40 11.18
C LEU A 395 -4.11 -36.44 11.97
N LYS A 396 -3.39 -37.56 11.88
CA LYS A 396 -2.03 -37.73 12.41
C LYS A 396 -1.04 -37.99 11.28
N CYS A 397 0.16 -37.41 11.36
CA CYS A 397 1.21 -37.61 10.37
C CYS A 397 2.35 -38.44 10.96
N LEU A 398 2.64 -39.59 10.35
CA LEU A 398 3.83 -40.39 10.67
C LEU A 398 4.87 -40.17 9.58
N VAL A 399 5.95 -39.46 9.93
CA VAL A 399 7.04 -39.15 9.01
C VAL A 399 8.03 -40.32 8.98
N LYS A 400 8.31 -40.82 7.77
CA LYS A 400 9.36 -41.81 7.48
C LYS A 400 10.33 -41.21 6.46
N THR A 401 11.44 -41.91 6.20
CA THR A 401 12.51 -41.42 5.31
C THR A 401 12.01 -41.11 3.89
N LYS A 402 11.23 -42.02 3.29
CA LYS A 402 10.72 -41.90 1.90
C LYS A 402 9.21 -41.68 1.80
N LYS A 403 8.48 -41.66 2.91
CA LYS A 403 7.02 -41.50 2.91
C LYS A 403 6.48 -40.77 4.14
N ILE A 404 5.31 -40.18 4.01
CA ILE A 404 4.49 -39.64 5.10
C ILE A 404 3.18 -40.42 5.09
N ILE A 405 2.84 -41.03 6.23
CA ILE A 405 1.57 -41.75 6.41
C ILE A 405 0.61 -40.82 7.13
N LEU A 406 -0.53 -40.56 6.51
CA LEU A 406 -1.65 -39.81 7.07
C LEU A 406 -2.62 -40.80 7.70
N GLU A 407 -2.60 -40.89 9.03
CA GLU A 407 -3.60 -41.67 9.77
C GLU A 407 -4.83 -40.80 10.01
N ILE A 408 -5.92 -41.13 9.31
CA ILE A 408 -7.19 -40.42 9.34
C ILE A 408 -8.17 -41.15 10.25
N SER A 409 -8.76 -40.42 11.20
CA SER A 409 -9.95 -40.87 11.91
C SER A 409 -11.17 -40.17 11.31
N SER A 410 -12.13 -40.96 10.83
CA SER A 410 -13.26 -40.42 10.08
C SER A 410 -14.58 -41.11 10.41
N ASN A 411 -15.67 -40.33 10.24
CA ASN A 411 -17.01 -40.82 9.95
C ASN A 411 -17.36 -40.34 8.52
N GLY A 412 -17.38 -41.24 7.53
CA GLY A 412 -17.78 -40.92 6.15
C GLY A 412 -16.68 -40.51 5.15
N PHE A 413 -15.39 -40.75 5.42
CA PHE A 413 -14.32 -40.47 4.44
C PHE A 413 -14.39 -41.51 3.31
N SER A 414 -14.63 -41.03 2.10
CA SER A 414 -14.92 -41.85 0.92
C SER A 414 -13.66 -42.18 0.13
N ASP A 415 -13.73 -43.20 -0.73
CA ASP A 415 -12.67 -43.49 -1.71
C ASP A 415 -12.42 -42.30 -2.65
N TRP A 416 -13.46 -41.50 -2.92
CA TRP A 416 -13.33 -40.30 -3.73
C TRP A 416 -12.51 -39.19 -3.05
N ASP A 417 -12.69 -39.02 -1.74
CA ASP A 417 -11.84 -38.12 -0.94
C ASP A 417 -10.39 -38.62 -0.91
N GLN A 418 -10.19 -39.93 -0.75
CA GLN A 418 -8.86 -40.54 -0.76
C GLN A 418 -8.15 -40.35 -2.11
N GLU A 419 -8.82 -40.66 -3.22
CA GLU A 419 -8.26 -40.51 -4.57
C GLU A 419 -7.92 -39.04 -4.86
N SER A 420 -8.83 -38.11 -4.49
CA SER A 420 -8.60 -36.68 -4.61
C SER A 420 -7.40 -36.21 -3.79
N ALA A 421 -7.27 -36.66 -2.54
CA ALA A 421 -6.14 -36.34 -1.68
C ALA A 421 -4.81 -36.84 -2.25
N LEU A 422 -4.76 -38.10 -2.71
CA LEU A 422 -3.56 -38.67 -3.32
C LEU A 422 -3.19 -37.92 -4.62
N LYS A 423 -4.17 -37.60 -5.48
CA LYS A 423 -3.94 -36.82 -6.69
C LYS A 423 -3.44 -35.41 -6.41
N LYS A 424 -4.02 -34.74 -5.42
CA LYS A 424 -3.61 -33.38 -4.99
C LYS A 424 -2.35 -33.36 -4.12
N SER A 425 -1.81 -34.51 -3.74
CA SER A 425 -0.55 -34.58 -3.01
C SER A 425 0.70 -34.32 -3.88
N ASP A 426 0.54 -34.17 -5.20
CA ASP A 426 1.61 -33.94 -6.18
C ASP A 426 2.64 -32.86 -5.76
N LEU A 427 2.20 -31.64 -5.44
CA LEU A 427 3.09 -30.56 -5.00
C LEU A 427 3.74 -30.86 -3.65
N PHE A 428 2.98 -31.48 -2.75
CA PHE A 428 3.46 -31.85 -1.42
C PHE A 428 4.58 -32.89 -1.53
N GLN A 429 4.37 -33.96 -2.29
CA GLN A 429 5.35 -35.01 -2.53
C GLN A 429 6.61 -34.47 -3.22
N TYR A 430 6.44 -33.62 -4.23
CA TYR A 430 7.55 -32.94 -4.91
C TYR A 430 8.39 -32.10 -3.94
N THR A 431 7.72 -31.31 -3.09
CA THR A 431 8.40 -30.37 -2.18
C THR A 431 9.10 -31.08 -1.03
N PHE A 432 8.45 -32.09 -0.45
CA PHE A 432 8.96 -32.81 0.72
C PHE A 432 9.78 -34.05 0.39
N LYS A 433 9.88 -34.39 -0.91
CA LYS A 433 10.59 -35.57 -1.44
C LYS A 433 10.18 -36.87 -0.73
N ARG A 434 8.89 -37.00 -0.44
CA ARG A 434 8.30 -38.13 0.30
C ARG A 434 6.93 -38.47 -0.26
N ASN A 435 6.66 -39.75 -0.45
CA ASN A 435 5.37 -40.22 -0.95
C ASN A 435 4.28 -40.09 0.13
N VAL A 436 3.05 -39.73 -0.24
CA VAL A 436 1.92 -39.66 0.70
C VAL A 436 1.15 -40.97 0.67
N HIS A 437 0.91 -41.55 1.84
CA HIS A 437 0.04 -42.72 2.04
C HIS A 437 -1.07 -42.34 3.01
N ILE A 438 -2.27 -42.88 2.80
CA ILE A 438 -3.43 -42.61 3.65
C ILE A 438 -3.88 -43.93 4.28
N THR A 439 -4.09 -43.93 5.59
CA THR A 439 -4.70 -45.04 6.32
C THR A 439 -5.91 -44.50 7.08
N VAL A 440 -7.05 -45.16 6.95
CA VAL A 440 -8.32 -44.68 7.51
C VAL A 440 -8.77 -45.61 8.63
N ARG A 441 -9.09 -45.05 9.79
CA ARG A 441 -9.72 -45.75 10.91
C ARG A 441 -11.14 -45.18 11.10
N LYS A 442 -12.15 -46.04 11.04
CA LYS A 442 -13.54 -45.66 11.34
C LYS A 442 -13.64 -45.31 12.83
N ILE A 443 -14.28 -44.18 13.12
CA ILE A 443 -14.68 -43.85 14.49
C ILE A 443 -15.97 -44.63 14.74
N ASN A 444 -15.90 -45.72 15.51
CA ASN A 444 -17.10 -46.37 15.99
C ASN A 444 -17.78 -45.40 16.96
N GLU A 445 -18.98 -44.94 16.61
CA GLU A 445 -19.86 -44.26 17.56
C GLU A 445 -20.11 -45.24 18.71
N LYS A 446 -19.56 -44.94 19.90
CA LYS A 446 -20.05 -45.60 21.11
C LYS A 446 -21.52 -45.19 21.23
N LYS A 447 -22.39 -46.20 21.15
CA LYS A 447 -23.84 -46.10 21.42
C LYS A 447 -24.11 -45.39 22.73
#